data_AF-A0A832MKW1-F1
#
_entry.id   AF-A0A832MKW1-F1
#
_cell.length_a   1.000
_cell.length_b   1.000
_cell.length_c   1.000
_cell.angle_alpha   90.00
_cell.angle_beta   90.00
_cell.angle_gamma   90.00
#
_symmetry.space_group_name_H-M   'P 1'
#
loop_
_entity.id
_entity.type
_entity.pdbx_description
1 polymer ?
#
loop_
_entity_poly.entity_id
_entity_poly.type
_entity_poly.pdbx_seq_one_letter_code
_entity_poly.pdbx_strand_id
1 'polypeptide(L)'
;MVVKPCAIENHVKQFDLCIRLMKNADYILLHFTDILGYLKGRTIPAEEGENALKEGVGFDGSSIVGGVSIEESDMIMKLDPATFTVCPHYFYEKSVASFICDIYRPDGRRFEGDPRYICQKAVKKALSDGYRPTAAAEIEFYLVQKNERGEICPVENHLIDKHRYFDIAPDRDFTEQYRMELSNALSIMGITVERQHHEAGSAQNEITFKYSDPLTTSDNIVRYKLAAKAVAEKKYRWTATFMPKPWFGKPGSGMHIHVGIFDAKNGSNVFYDGKGYANISQKCRYFIGGLLEHARALCAIVAPTVNSYKRLVPGYEAPVYVTWSKRNRSSLIRVPEYFPGKENEARIEFRCPDPLCNPYLTYAVVLEAGMDGVKRKIDPGEPVEANVYRLSESQRKELGIKVLPASLKEALEEWKSDEICLRVLGRENAEKYFELKMQEWREYEKHASGNENYVTSWELQKYLYA
;
A
#
# COMPACT_ATOMS: atom_id res chain seq x y z
N MET A 1 -10.55 23.19 33.39
CA MET A 1 -9.68 23.40 32.21
C MET A 1 -8.53 22.42 32.30
N VAL A 2 -8.59 21.30 31.58
CA VAL A 2 -7.43 20.40 31.43
C VAL A 2 -6.58 21.02 30.32
N VAL A 3 -5.45 21.61 30.71
CA VAL A 3 -4.45 22.13 29.78
C VAL A 3 -3.91 20.94 29.00
N LYS A 4 -4.25 20.83 27.71
CA LYS A 4 -3.60 19.87 26.81
C LYS A 4 -2.12 20.24 26.76
N PRO A 5 -1.18 19.28 26.95
CA PRO A 5 0.24 19.55 26.76
C PRO A 5 0.48 20.17 25.39
N CYS A 6 1.34 21.18 25.33
CA CYS A 6 1.75 21.78 24.07
C CYS A 6 2.38 20.69 23.18
N ALA A 7 2.17 20.72 21.86
CA ALA A 7 2.78 19.76 20.93
C ALA A 7 4.31 19.66 21.08
N ILE A 8 4.94 20.76 21.50
CA ILE A 8 6.38 20.83 21.81
C ILE A 8 6.74 19.98 23.05
N GLU A 9 5.94 20.02 24.11
CA GLU A 9 6.18 19.22 25.33
C GLU A 9 6.00 17.71 25.07
N ASN A 10 5.04 17.33 24.24
CA ASN A 10 4.88 15.93 23.82
C ASN A 10 6.05 15.45 22.96
N HIS A 11 6.54 16.30 22.06
CA HIS A 11 7.69 15.99 21.22
C HIS A 11 8.98 15.79 22.03
N VAL A 12 9.24 16.65 23.02
CA VAL A 12 10.41 16.53 23.92
C VAL A 12 10.35 15.25 24.76
N LYS A 13 9.19 14.93 25.34
CA LYS A 13 9.02 13.69 26.12
C LYS A 13 9.22 12.42 25.29
N GLN A 14 8.77 12.45 24.03
CA GLN A 14 8.93 11.33 23.11
C GLN A 14 10.39 11.14 22.70
N PHE A 15 11.12 12.23 22.49
CA PHE A 15 12.53 12.23 22.16
C PHE A 15 13.37 11.58 23.28
N ASP A 16 13.21 12.01 24.53
CA ASP A 16 13.94 11.46 25.68
C ASP A 16 13.58 10.00 25.97
N LEU A 17 12.33 9.60 25.70
CA LEU A 17 11.92 8.21 25.79
C LEU A 17 12.63 7.35 24.73
N CYS A 18 12.68 7.80 23.48
CA CYS A 18 13.37 7.07 22.42
C CYS A 18 14.85 6.85 22.75
N ILE A 19 15.56 7.87 23.24
CA ILE A 19 16.97 7.73 23.64
C ILE A 19 17.14 6.64 24.70
N ARG A 20 16.29 6.63 25.73
CA ARG A 20 16.36 5.62 26.79
C ARG A 20 16.06 4.21 26.26
N LEU A 21 15.08 4.07 25.37
CA LEU A 21 14.71 2.77 24.82
C LEU A 21 15.76 2.24 23.83
N MET A 22 16.34 3.10 23.00
CA MET A 22 17.40 2.75 22.04
C MET A 22 18.64 2.18 22.74
N LYS A 23 18.98 2.67 23.94
CA LYS A 23 20.13 2.17 24.72
C LYS A 23 20.00 0.70 25.16
N ASN A 24 18.80 0.10 25.06
CA ASN A 24 18.57 -1.33 25.31
C ASN A 24 18.67 -2.19 24.05
N ALA A 25 18.93 -1.59 22.88
CA ALA A 25 19.19 -2.29 21.63
C ALA A 25 20.69 -2.46 21.39
N ASP A 26 21.06 -3.48 20.63
CA ASP A 26 22.42 -3.62 20.09
C ASP A 26 22.60 -2.69 18.87
N TYR A 27 21.57 -2.62 18.02
CA TYR A 27 21.58 -1.84 16.78
C TYR A 27 20.28 -1.08 16.57
N ILE A 28 20.38 0.01 15.80
CA ILE A 28 19.23 0.76 15.27
C ILE A 28 19.14 0.53 13.77
N LEU A 29 18.00 0.06 13.30
CA LEU A 29 17.63 0.01 11.89
C LEU A 29 16.98 1.35 11.49
N LEU A 30 17.65 2.08 10.61
CA LEU A 30 17.11 3.26 9.97
C LEU A 30 16.60 2.86 8.60
N HIS A 31 15.33 3.13 8.31
CA HIS A 31 14.79 2.80 7.00
C HIS A 31 13.84 3.86 6.45
N PHE A 32 13.75 3.92 5.13
CA PHE A 32 12.87 4.81 4.38
C PHE A 32 12.39 4.09 3.11
N THR A 33 11.55 4.73 2.33
CA THR A 33 10.98 4.14 1.12
C THR A 33 11.32 4.99 -0.08
N ASP A 34 11.89 4.37 -1.12
CA ASP A 34 12.17 5.05 -2.38
C ASP A 34 10.89 5.31 -3.20
N ILE A 35 11.00 6.06 -4.31
CA ILE A 35 9.83 6.47 -5.07
C ILE A 35 9.02 5.30 -5.63
N LEU A 36 9.66 4.14 -5.86
CA LEU A 36 9.01 2.94 -6.39
C LEU A 36 8.36 2.08 -5.29
N GLY A 37 8.55 2.43 -4.02
CA GLY A 37 7.95 1.71 -2.89
C GLY A 37 8.87 0.69 -2.24
N TYR A 38 10.15 0.62 -2.64
CA TYR A 38 11.10 -0.30 -2.03
C TYR A 38 11.66 0.24 -0.72
N LEU A 39 11.76 -0.65 0.26
CA LEU A 39 12.39 -0.35 1.53
C LEU A 39 13.91 -0.23 1.34
N LYS A 40 14.47 0.90 1.78
CA LYS A 40 15.91 1.17 1.83
C LYS A 40 16.29 1.49 3.27
N GLY A 41 17.54 1.24 3.65
CA GLY A 41 17.96 1.50 5.00
C GLY A 41 19.38 1.07 5.30
N ARG A 42 19.78 1.30 6.55
CA ARG A 42 21.07 0.92 7.12
C ARG A 42 20.91 0.61 8.59
N THR A 43 21.80 -0.19 9.13
CA THR A 43 21.92 -0.41 10.57
C THR A 43 23.10 0.38 11.12
N ILE A 44 22.94 0.93 12.32
CA ILE A 44 24.01 1.57 13.09
C ILE A 44 24.08 0.97 14.49
N PRO A 45 25.24 0.97 15.15
CA PRO A 45 25.34 0.66 16.57
C PRO A 45 24.42 1.56 17.41
N ALA A 46 23.83 1.03 18.49
CA ALA A 46 22.90 1.80 19.33
C ALA A 46 23.52 3.05 19.99
N GLU A 47 24.84 3.06 20.21
CA GLU A 47 25.60 4.21 20.71
C GLU A 47 25.49 5.44 19.79
N GLU A 48 25.36 5.24 18.48
CA GLU A 48 25.17 6.32 17.50
C GLU A 48 23.72 6.81 17.40
N GLY A 49 22.77 6.11 18.05
CA GLY A 49 21.35 6.39 17.95
C GLY A 49 20.96 7.79 18.43
N GLU A 50 21.60 8.31 19.47
CA GLU A 50 21.33 9.66 19.99
C GLU A 50 21.77 10.75 19.00
N ASN A 51 22.95 10.60 18.39
CA ASN A 51 23.43 11.52 17.36
C ASN A 51 22.54 11.45 16.12
N ALA A 52 22.22 10.24 15.67
CA ALA A 52 21.33 10.01 14.54
C ALA A 52 19.95 10.64 14.75
N LEU A 53 19.38 10.58 15.95
CA LEU A 53 18.09 11.20 16.26
C LEU A 53 18.15 12.75 16.22
N LYS A 54 19.26 13.35 16.64
CA LYS A 54 19.48 14.81 16.66
C LYS A 54 19.76 15.35 15.26
N GLU A 55 20.78 14.79 14.62
CA GLU A 55 21.44 15.33 13.43
C GLU A 55 20.99 14.63 12.15
N GLY A 56 20.48 13.40 12.26
CA GLY A 56 20.27 12.52 11.12
C GLY A 56 21.55 11.81 10.70
N VAL A 57 21.47 11.08 9.60
CA VAL A 57 22.55 10.22 9.12
C VAL A 57 22.73 10.41 7.61
N GLY A 58 23.96 10.71 7.18
CA GLY A 58 24.28 10.90 5.77
C GLY A 58 24.19 9.59 4.96
N PHE A 59 23.78 9.70 3.69
CA PHE A 59 23.80 8.63 2.71
C PHE A 59 23.88 9.19 1.28
N ASP A 60 24.30 8.35 0.34
CA ASP A 60 24.31 8.68 -1.09
C ASP A 60 22.90 8.51 -1.69
N GLY A 61 22.24 9.64 -1.93
CA GLY A 61 20.94 9.75 -2.55
C GLY A 61 20.94 9.53 -4.07
N SER A 62 22.09 9.61 -4.74
CA SER A 62 22.18 9.32 -6.18
C SER A 62 22.06 7.83 -6.49
N SER A 63 22.43 6.98 -5.53
CA SER A 63 22.25 5.53 -5.58
C SER A 63 20.82 5.07 -5.25
N ILE A 64 19.91 6.00 -4.92
CA ILE A 64 18.50 5.69 -4.65
C ILE A 64 17.67 5.92 -5.91
N VAL A 65 16.85 4.94 -6.26
CA VAL A 65 15.92 5.06 -7.40
C VAL A 65 14.93 6.20 -7.13
N GLY A 66 14.87 7.15 -8.05
CA GLY A 66 14.06 8.36 -7.85
C GLY A 66 14.73 9.44 -6.98
N GLY A 67 15.96 9.22 -6.50
CA GLY A 67 16.69 10.12 -5.60
C GLY A 67 17.20 11.41 -6.27
N VAL A 68 18.42 11.81 -5.96
CA VAL A 68 19.05 13.05 -6.49
C VAL A 68 20.04 12.72 -7.61
N SER A 69 20.60 13.72 -8.29
CA SER A 69 21.68 13.50 -9.26
C SER A 69 23.02 13.24 -8.55
N ILE A 70 24.04 12.80 -9.28
CA ILE A 70 25.36 12.50 -8.71
C ILE A 70 26.00 13.76 -8.11
N GLU A 71 25.76 14.92 -8.74
CA GLU A 71 26.27 16.23 -8.33
C GLU A 71 25.60 16.75 -7.04
N GLU A 72 24.42 16.24 -6.69
CA GLU A 72 23.67 16.56 -5.47
C GLU A 72 23.54 15.33 -4.55
N SER A 73 24.46 14.36 -4.62
CA SER A 73 24.33 13.02 -4.04
C SER A 73 24.14 12.99 -2.52
N ASP A 74 24.73 13.92 -1.76
CA ASP A 74 24.66 13.89 -0.30
C ASP A 74 23.25 14.18 0.22
N MET A 75 22.66 13.21 0.93
CA MET A 75 21.34 13.31 1.54
C MET A 75 21.38 12.87 3.00
N ILE A 76 20.39 13.30 3.79
CA ILE A 76 20.31 12.99 5.22
C ILE A 76 19.02 12.22 5.48
N MET A 77 19.14 11.03 6.10
CA MET A 77 18.00 10.31 6.66
C MET A 77 17.86 10.66 8.13
N LYS A 78 16.73 11.25 8.51
CA LYS A 78 16.47 11.71 9.88
C LYS A 78 15.36 10.87 10.52
N LEU A 79 15.65 10.29 11.67
CA LEU A 79 14.72 9.42 12.38
C LEU A 79 13.48 10.20 12.81
N ASP A 80 12.30 9.62 12.58
CA ASP A 80 11.04 10.14 13.14
C ASP A 80 10.74 9.42 14.48
N PRO A 81 10.83 10.11 15.64
CA PRO A 81 10.56 9.53 16.95
C PRO A 81 9.14 8.94 17.09
N ALA A 82 8.17 9.41 16.29
CA ALA A 82 6.82 8.86 16.24
C ALA A 82 6.77 7.41 15.76
N THR A 83 7.85 6.96 15.12
CA THR A 83 7.92 5.67 14.46
C THR A 83 8.80 4.67 15.22
N PHE A 84 9.30 4.99 16.41
CA PHE A 84 10.10 4.02 17.19
C PHE A 84 9.36 2.68 17.34
N THR A 85 10.05 1.59 17.01
CA THR A 85 9.57 0.22 17.23
C THR A 85 10.73 -0.72 17.51
N VAL A 86 10.44 -1.95 17.94
CA VAL A 86 11.43 -3.00 18.14
C VAL A 86 11.17 -4.16 17.18
N CYS A 87 12.23 -4.70 16.59
CA CYS A 87 12.15 -5.90 15.78
C CYS A 87 12.16 -7.14 16.68
N PRO A 88 11.41 -8.20 16.33
CA PRO A 88 11.56 -9.50 16.98
C PRO A 88 13.02 -9.97 16.95
N HIS A 89 13.52 -10.48 18.08
CA HIS A 89 14.94 -10.84 18.24
C HIS A 89 15.43 -11.80 17.13
N TYR A 90 14.62 -12.80 16.77
CA TYR A 90 14.96 -13.81 15.76
C TYR A 90 15.06 -13.25 14.32
N PHE A 91 14.72 -11.99 14.08
CA PHE A 91 14.99 -11.35 12.79
C PHE A 91 16.50 -11.18 12.56
N TYR A 92 17.25 -10.91 13.63
CA TYR A 92 18.67 -10.54 13.55
C TYR A 92 19.58 -11.31 14.51
N GLU A 93 19.02 -12.12 15.40
CA GLU A 93 19.72 -12.73 16.55
C GLU A 93 20.42 -11.68 17.43
N LYS A 94 19.80 -10.49 17.51
CA LYS A 94 20.23 -9.29 18.24
C LYS A 94 19.01 -8.47 18.64
N SER A 95 19.16 -7.64 19.67
CA SER A 95 18.16 -6.62 20.02
C SER A 95 18.26 -5.48 19.02
N VAL A 96 17.22 -5.26 18.21
CA VAL A 96 17.20 -4.22 17.17
C VAL A 96 15.99 -3.31 17.36
N ALA A 97 16.24 -2.02 17.55
CA ALA A 97 15.21 -0.99 17.44
C ALA A 97 15.16 -0.45 16.01
N SER A 98 14.02 0.10 15.59
CA SER A 98 13.80 0.54 14.22
C SER A 98 13.07 1.88 14.16
N PHE A 99 13.47 2.71 13.20
CA PHE A 99 12.85 3.99 12.89
C PHE A 99 12.62 4.12 11.39
N ILE A 100 11.46 4.69 11.05
CA ILE A 100 11.25 5.25 9.73
C ILE A 100 11.91 6.62 9.70
N CYS A 101 12.63 6.89 8.62
CA CYS A 101 13.37 8.12 8.44
C CYS A 101 12.71 9.00 7.38
N ASP A 102 12.64 10.28 7.72
CA ASP A 102 12.32 11.36 6.81
C ASP A 102 13.60 11.80 6.07
N ILE A 103 13.47 12.14 4.79
CA ILE A 103 14.64 12.50 3.97
C ILE A 103 14.80 14.02 3.88
N TYR A 104 16.03 14.48 4.07
CA TYR A 104 16.43 15.88 4.07
C TYR A 104 17.62 16.10 3.14
N ARG A 105 17.69 17.30 2.59
CA ARG A 105 18.88 17.83 1.91
C ARG A 105 19.90 18.31 2.96
N PRO A 106 21.19 18.44 2.61
CA PRO A 106 22.23 18.93 3.53
C PRO A 106 21.96 20.33 4.09
N ASP A 107 21.19 21.15 3.37
CA ASP A 107 20.76 22.49 3.81
C ASP A 107 19.60 22.47 4.83
N GLY A 108 19.13 21.29 5.24
CA GLY A 108 18.08 21.10 6.22
C GLY A 108 16.65 21.17 5.67
N ARG A 109 16.46 21.36 4.36
CA ARG A 109 15.13 21.28 3.73
C ARG A 109 14.68 19.83 3.57
N ARG A 110 13.37 19.58 3.67
CA ARG A 110 12.79 18.27 3.35
C ARG A 110 12.96 17.96 1.88
N PHE A 111 13.39 16.75 1.56
CA PHE A 111 13.47 16.30 0.17
C PHE A 111 12.07 16.15 -0.42
N GLU A 112 11.80 16.84 -1.51
CA GLU A 112 10.48 16.93 -2.12
C GLU A 112 10.04 15.62 -2.76
N GLY A 113 10.99 14.77 -3.17
CA GLY A 113 10.78 13.44 -3.74
C GLY A 113 10.62 12.32 -2.70
N ASP A 114 10.69 12.63 -1.40
CA ASP A 114 10.42 11.67 -0.32
C ASP A 114 8.92 11.27 -0.35
N PRO A 115 8.58 10.00 -0.65
CA PRO A 115 7.20 9.55 -0.70
C PRO A 115 6.46 9.76 0.63
N ARG A 116 7.16 9.58 1.76
CA ARG A 116 6.57 9.78 3.09
C ARG A 116 6.21 11.25 3.29
N TYR A 117 7.08 12.17 2.86
CA TYR A 117 6.79 13.60 2.88
C TYR A 117 5.62 14.00 1.96
N ILE A 118 5.53 13.39 0.77
CA ILE A 118 4.40 13.59 -0.15
C ILE A 118 3.08 13.20 0.53
N CYS A 119 3.04 12.04 1.20
CA CYS A 119 1.87 11.61 1.97
C CYS A 119 1.55 12.55 3.14
N GLN A 120 2.57 12.99 3.90
CA GLN A 120 2.41 13.98 4.97
C GLN A 120 1.77 15.29 4.46
N LYS A 121 2.20 15.79 3.30
CA LYS A 121 1.61 16.98 2.66
C LYS A 121 0.13 16.75 2.30
N ALA A 122 -0.21 15.60 1.73
CA ALA A 122 -1.60 15.26 1.38
C ALA A 122 -2.50 15.18 2.62
N VAL A 123 -2.06 14.51 3.69
CA VAL A 123 -2.80 14.44 4.96
C VAL A 123 -2.95 15.83 5.59
N LYS A 124 -1.88 16.63 5.61
CA LYS A 124 -1.91 18.01 6.12
C LYS A 124 -2.89 18.89 5.35
N LYS A 125 -2.93 18.77 4.01
CA LYS A 125 -3.88 19.48 3.15
C LYS A 125 -5.33 19.09 3.46
N ALA A 126 -5.62 17.80 3.62
CA ALA A 126 -6.95 17.34 4.02
C ALA A 126 -7.36 17.93 5.38
N LEU A 127 -6.45 17.93 6.36
CA LEU A 127 -6.69 18.51 7.68
C LEU A 127 -6.95 20.02 7.62
N SER A 128 -6.20 20.77 6.81
CA SER A 128 -6.46 22.21 6.61
C SER A 128 -7.79 22.48 5.92
N ASP A 129 -8.23 21.58 5.04
CA ASP A 129 -9.54 21.62 4.40
C ASP A 129 -10.69 21.20 5.35
N GLY A 130 -10.38 20.86 6.61
CA GLY A 130 -11.34 20.47 7.64
C GLY A 130 -11.65 18.97 7.72
N TYR A 131 -10.87 18.13 7.03
CA TYR A 131 -11.09 16.70 6.90
C TYR A 131 -9.97 15.89 7.56
N ARG A 132 -10.32 14.90 8.37
CA ARG A 132 -9.40 13.93 8.95
C ARG A 132 -9.56 12.58 8.26
N PRO A 133 -8.67 12.22 7.32
CA PRO A 133 -8.76 10.95 6.62
C PRO A 133 -8.38 9.77 7.52
N THR A 134 -9.00 8.62 7.25
CA THR A 134 -8.62 7.31 7.81
C THR A 134 -8.33 6.34 6.67
N ALA A 135 -7.42 5.41 6.92
CA ALA A 135 -6.90 4.45 5.96
C ALA A 135 -6.76 3.06 6.60
N ALA A 136 -7.02 2.01 5.81
CA ALA A 136 -6.72 0.62 6.15
C ALA A 136 -6.35 -0.14 4.86
N ALA A 137 -5.62 -1.25 4.98
CA ALA A 137 -5.30 -2.09 3.84
C ALA A 137 -5.51 -3.58 4.15
N GLU A 138 -6.09 -4.30 3.20
CA GLU A 138 -6.10 -5.75 3.10
C GLU A 138 -4.96 -6.12 2.15
N ILE A 139 -3.90 -6.77 2.65
CA ILE A 139 -2.69 -7.04 1.87
C ILE A 139 -2.55 -8.54 1.66
N GLU A 140 -2.87 -8.98 0.45
CA GLU A 140 -2.72 -10.37 0.05
C GLU A 140 -1.27 -10.66 -0.34
N PHE A 141 -0.80 -11.88 -0.10
CA PHE A 141 0.54 -12.33 -0.48
C PHE A 141 0.61 -13.85 -0.58
N TYR A 142 1.62 -14.36 -1.28
CA TYR A 142 1.89 -15.79 -1.35
C TYR A 142 3.10 -16.17 -0.52
N LEU A 143 3.07 -17.38 0.05
CA LEU A 143 4.25 -18.05 0.58
C LEU A 143 4.75 -19.07 -0.43
N VAL A 144 6.02 -18.93 -0.82
CA VAL A 144 6.64 -19.74 -1.85
C VAL A 144 7.93 -20.37 -1.37
N GLN A 145 8.29 -21.47 -2.00
CA GLN A 145 9.55 -22.18 -1.80
C GLN A 145 10.11 -22.67 -3.13
N LYS A 146 11.35 -23.16 -3.10
CA LYS A 146 11.90 -23.93 -4.22
C LYS A 146 11.62 -25.41 -3.98
N ASN A 147 11.09 -26.10 -4.99
CA ASN A 147 10.96 -27.56 -4.96
C ASN A 147 12.32 -28.24 -5.17
N GLU A 148 12.35 -29.58 -5.16
CA GLU A 148 13.57 -30.38 -5.37
C GLU A 148 14.27 -30.12 -6.72
N ARG A 149 13.53 -29.60 -7.71
CA ARG A 149 14.06 -29.22 -9.03
C ARG A 149 14.54 -27.77 -9.09
N GLY A 150 14.45 -27.04 -7.98
CA GLY A 150 14.80 -25.62 -7.89
C GLY A 150 13.74 -24.67 -8.44
N GLU A 151 12.56 -25.18 -8.82
CA GLU A 151 11.46 -24.38 -9.36
C GLU A 151 10.68 -23.70 -8.22
N ILE A 152 10.27 -22.45 -8.42
CA ILE A 152 9.48 -21.71 -7.44
C ILE A 152 8.02 -22.19 -7.49
N CYS A 153 7.49 -22.63 -6.36
CA CYS A 153 6.10 -23.04 -6.20
C CYS A 153 5.52 -22.53 -4.88
N PRO A 154 4.18 -22.45 -4.74
CA PRO A 154 3.57 -22.25 -3.44
C PRO A 154 4.01 -23.31 -2.42
N VAL A 155 4.03 -22.98 -1.13
CA VAL A 155 4.36 -23.96 -0.08
C VAL A 155 3.29 -25.05 0.09
N GLU A 156 2.09 -24.82 -0.45
CA GLU A 156 0.96 -25.76 -0.45
C GLU A 156 0.58 -26.24 -1.88
N ASN A 157 1.59 -26.53 -2.71
CA ASN A 157 1.34 -26.91 -4.10
C ASN A 157 0.78 -28.34 -4.27
N HIS A 158 0.44 -29.03 -3.19
CA HIS A 158 -0.11 -30.40 -3.18
C HIS A 158 -1.63 -30.45 -3.35
N LEU A 159 -2.33 -29.32 -3.22
CA LEU A 159 -3.77 -29.22 -3.31
C LEU A 159 -4.20 -28.46 -4.58
N ILE A 160 -5.40 -28.77 -5.06
CA ILE A 160 -6.00 -28.01 -6.16
C ILE A 160 -6.38 -26.60 -5.67
N ASP A 161 -6.12 -25.57 -6.47
CA ASP A 161 -6.38 -24.16 -6.10
C ASP A 161 -7.88 -23.80 -5.93
N LYS A 162 -8.80 -24.76 -6.08
CA LYS A 162 -10.25 -24.49 -5.99
C LYS A 162 -10.74 -24.59 -4.54
N HIS A 163 -11.52 -23.59 -4.13
CA HIS A 163 -12.22 -23.52 -2.83
C HIS A 163 -11.27 -23.56 -1.63
N ARG A 164 -10.17 -22.79 -1.70
CA ARG A 164 -9.16 -22.68 -0.63
C ARG A 164 -9.45 -21.57 0.39
N TYR A 165 -10.28 -20.60 0.01
CA TYR A 165 -10.63 -19.47 0.87
C TYR A 165 -11.18 -19.95 2.21
N PHE A 166 -10.64 -19.44 3.32
CA PHE A 166 -10.99 -19.86 4.69
C PHE A 166 -10.70 -21.33 5.03
N ASP A 167 -9.83 -22.03 4.30
CA ASP A 167 -9.31 -23.32 4.76
C ASP A 167 -8.63 -23.14 6.12
N ILE A 168 -8.96 -24.02 7.07
CA ILE A 168 -8.39 -24.05 8.45
C ILE A 168 -8.13 -25.48 8.93
N ALA A 169 -8.66 -26.48 8.22
CA ALA A 169 -8.46 -27.86 8.64
C ALA A 169 -6.97 -28.21 8.54
N PRO A 170 -6.44 -28.98 9.52
CA PRO A 170 -5.12 -29.60 9.38
C PRO A 170 -4.98 -30.30 8.03
N ASP A 171 -3.79 -30.26 7.43
CA ASP A 171 -3.47 -30.75 6.08
C ASP A 171 -4.05 -29.95 4.90
N ARG A 172 -5.07 -29.11 5.14
CA ARG A 172 -5.57 -28.15 4.16
C ARG A 172 -4.87 -26.81 4.27
N ASP A 173 -4.56 -26.32 5.47
CA ASP A 173 -3.83 -25.06 5.66
C ASP A 173 -2.54 -25.29 6.46
N PHE A 174 -1.40 -25.30 5.76
CA PHE A 174 -0.05 -25.35 6.33
C PHE A 174 0.49 -23.96 6.70
N THR A 175 -0.19 -22.90 6.29
CA THR A 175 0.25 -21.53 6.48
C THR A 175 -0.35 -20.87 7.73
N GLU A 176 -1.30 -21.53 8.41
CA GLU A 176 -1.93 -21.01 9.63
C GLU A 176 -0.91 -20.63 10.71
N GLN A 177 0.02 -21.54 11.04
CA GLN A 177 1.04 -21.28 12.05
C GLN A 177 1.93 -20.09 11.65
N TYR A 178 2.27 -19.98 10.35
CA TYR A 178 3.02 -18.85 9.84
C TYR A 178 2.26 -17.53 10.06
N ARG A 179 0.94 -17.49 9.79
CA ARG A 179 0.14 -16.27 9.97
C ARG A 179 0.09 -15.86 11.46
N MET A 180 0.00 -16.83 12.38
CA MET A 180 0.07 -16.56 13.82
C MET A 180 1.42 -15.98 14.23
N GLU A 181 2.53 -16.52 13.70
CA GLU A 181 3.88 -16.02 13.95
C GLU A 181 4.11 -14.62 13.38
N LEU A 182 3.57 -14.35 12.18
CA LEU A 182 3.56 -13.01 11.61
C LEU A 182 2.73 -12.05 12.48
N SER A 183 1.56 -12.48 12.97
CA SER A 183 0.74 -11.67 13.87
C SER A 183 1.46 -11.32 15.18
N ASN A 184 2.21 -12.28 15.75
CA ASN A 184 3.05 -12.05 16.92
C ASN A 184 4.17 -11.03 16.62
N ALA A 185 4.86 -11.18 15.48
CA ALA A 185 5.90 -10.26 15.05
C ALA A 185 5.37 -8.83 14.88
N LEU A 186 4.22 -8.68 14.23
CA LEU A 186 3.54 -7.39 14.04
C LEU A 186 3.15 -6.76 15.38
N SER A 187 2.63 -7.55 16.32
CA SER A 187 2.30 -7.06 17.66
C SER A 187 3.53 -6.56 18.42
N ILE A 188 4.67 -7.26 18.33
CA ILE A 188 5.95 -6.80 18.89
C ILE A 188 6.36 -5.47 18.27
N MET A 189 6.14 -5.31 16.97
CA MET A 189 6.40 -4.08 16.23
C MET A 189 5.34 -2.97 16.44
N GLY A 190 4.36 -3.18 17.33
CA GLY A 190 3.34 -2.18 17.67
C GLY A 190 2.14 -2.13 16.72
N ILE A 191 1.99 -3.11 15.82
CA ILE A 191 0.88 -3.19 14.86
C ILE A 191 -0.18 -4.16 15.40
N THR A 192 -1.40 -3.66 15.60
CA THR A 192 -2.53 -4.47 16.08
C THR A 192 -3.19 -5.20 14.92
N VAL A 193 -3.02 -6.52 14.87
CA VAL A 193 -3.72 -7.40 13.91
C VAL A 193 -5.18 -7.55 14.30
N GLU A 194 -6.09 -7.47 13.33
CA GLU A 194 -7.53 -7.69 13.53
C GLU A 194 -7.94 -9.09 13.10
N ARG A 195 -7.54 -9.50 11.89
CA ARG A 195 -7.95 -10.79 11.30
C ARG A 195 -6.83 -11.34 10.42
N GLN A 196 -6.85 -12.65 10.26
CA GLN A 196 -5.98 -13.41 9.37
C GLN A 196 -6.78 -14.57 8.78
N HIS A 197 -6.55 -14.91 7.52
CA HIS A 197 -7.13 -16.11 6.90
C HIS A 197 -6.33 -16.56 5.69
N HIS A 198 -6.58 -17.81 5.30
CA HIS A 198 -6.16 -18.34 4.00
C HIS A 198 -7.03 -17.72 2.89
N GLU A 199 -6.40 -17.34 1.78
CA GLU A 199 -7.03 -16.72 0.63
C GLU A 199 -7.38 -17.73 -0.48
N ALA A 200 -7.84 -17.26 -1.64
CA ALA A 200 -8.33 -18.11 -2.72
C ALA A 200 -7.24 -18.99 -3.38
N GLY A 201 -5.99 -18.53 -3.47
CA GLY A 201 -4.87 -19.26 -4.07
C GLY A 201 -4.13 -20.16 -3.08
N SER A 202 -3.44 -21.20 -3.56
CA SER A 202 -2.64 -22.09 -2.69
C SER A 202 -1.53 -21.32 -1.97
N ALA A 203 -1.47 -21.43 -0.64
CA ALA A 203 -0.59 -20.64 0.21
C ALA A 203 -0.71 -19.11 0.01
N GLN A 204 -1.86 -18.65 -0.49
CA GLN A 204 -2.20 -17.23 -0.49
C GLN A 204 -2.76 -16.87 0.88
N ASN A 205 -2.32 -15.76 1.43
CA ASN A 205 -2.63 -15.34 2.78
C ASN A 205 -3.06 -13.87 2.79
N GLU A 206 -3.97 -13.53 3.69
CA GLU A 206 -4.30 -12.15 4.03
C GLU A 206 -4.23 -11.98 5.55
N ILE A 207 -3.61 -10.88 5.99
CA ILE A 207 -3.69 -10.39 7.37
C ILE A 207 -4.06 -8.92 7.33
N THR A 208 -5.05 -8.56 8.12
CA THR A 208 -5.51 -7.18 8.29
C THR A 208 -5.09 -6.64 9.64
N PHE A 209 -4.74 -5.37 9.68
CA PHE A 209 -4.42 -4.65 10.91
C PHE A 209 -5.29 -3.42 11.03
N LYS A 210 -5.41 -2.94 12.27
CA LYS A 210 -6.27 -1.83 12.63
C LYS A 210 -5.98 -0.59 11.78
N TYR A 211 -7.04 0.03 11.27
CA TYR A 211 -6.97 1.26 10.51
C TYR A 211 -6.35 2.40 11.32
N SER A 212 -5.75 3.38 10.64
CA SER A 212 -5.22 4.61 11.24
C SER A 212 -5.39 5.78 10.27
N ASP A 213 -4.63 6.86 10.44
CA ASP A 213 -4.45 7.86 9.39
C ASP A 213 -3.62 7.29 8.21
N PRO A 214 -3.66 7.91 7.02
CA PRO A 214 -2.96 7.44 5.82
C PRO A 214 -1.44 7.30 5.96
N LEU A 215 -0.78 8.17 6.74
CA LEU A 215 0.66 8.12 6.94
C LEU A 215 1.04 6.93 7.80
N THR A 216 0.41 6.81 8.97
CA THR A 216 0.65 5.67 9.88
C THR A 216 0.29 4.33 9.22
N THR A 217 -0.79 4.30 8.43
CA THR A 217 -1.17 3.09 7.68
C THR A 217 -0.10 2.73 6.64
N SER A 218 0.48 3.71 5.94
CA SER A 218 1.59 3.47 5.02
C SER A 218 2.85 2.96 5.73
N ASP A 219 3.21 3.57 6.87
CA ASP A 219 4.31 3.12 7.74
C ASP A 219 4.10 1.64 8.15
N ASN A 220 2.86 1.27 8.51
CA ASN A 220 2.48 -0.09 8.88
C ASN A 220 2.53 -1.07 7.70
N ILE A 221 2.10 -0.68 6.50
CA ILE A 221 2.20 -1.52 5.28
C ILE A 221 3.67 -1.87 5.01
N VAL A 222 4.58 -0.90 5.10
CA VAL A 222 6.01 -1.13 4.87
C VAL A 222 6.60 -2.11 5.89
N ARG A 223 6.27 -1.92 7.17
CA ARG A 223 6.69 -2.83 8.26
C ARG A 223 6.10 -4.21 8.13
N TYR A 224 4.84 -4.29 7.72
CA TYR A 224 4.14 -5.54 7.47
C TYR A 224 4.87 -6.37 6.42
N LYS A 225 5.24 -5.78 5.28
CA LYS A 225 5.99 -6.47 4.23
C LYS A 225 7.36 -6.94 4.72
N LEU A 226 8.07 -6.13 5.51
CA LEU A 226 9.34 -6.52 6.14
C LEU A 226 9.16 -7.72 7.07
N ALA A 227 8.20 -7.65 7.99
CA ALA A 227 7.93 -8.70 8.97
C ALA A 227 7.51 -10.01 8.29
N ALA A 228 6.63 -9.94 7.29
CA ALA A 228 6.20 -11.11 6.52
C ALA A 228 7.38 -11.83 5.87
N LYS A 229 8.27 -11.09 5.20
CA LYS A 229 9.49 -11.63 4.59
C LYS A 229 10.44 -12.23 5.64
N ALA A 230 10.66 -11.52 6.75
CA ALA A 230 11.56 -11.97 7.81
C ALA A 230 11.04 -13.23 8.53
N VAL A 231 9.75 -13.32 8.86
CA VAL A 231 9.15 -14.52 9.45
C VAL A 231 9.28 -15.71 8.49
N ALA A 232 9.02 -15.51 7.20
CA ALA A 232 9.04 -16.58 6.20
C ALA A 232 10.46 -17.16 6.08
N GLU A 233 11.46 -16.29 5.97
CA GLU A 233 12.85 -16.70 5.82
C GLU A 233 13.41 -17.31 7.10
N LYS A 234 13.23 -16.64 8.26
CA LYS A 234 13.89 -17.01 9.51
C LYS A 234 13.31 -18.27 10.15
N LYS A 235 11.98 -18.45 10.09
CA LYS A 235 11.30 -19.58 10.76
C LYS A 235 11.04 -20.77 9.83
N TYR A 236 10.86 -20.52 8.54
CA TYR A 236 10.39 -21.55 7.61
C TYR A 236 11.28 -21.77 6.37
N ARG A 237 12.28 -20.91 6.14
CA ARG A 237 13.07 -20.89 4.89
C ARG A 237 12.19 -20.70 3.64
N TRP A 238 11.04 -20.07 3.81
CA TRP A 238 10.13 -19.69 2.74
C TRP A 238 10.41 -18.26 2.27
N THR A 239 9.77 -17.87 1.18
CA THR A 239 9.73 -16.49 0.69
C THR A 239 8.29 -15.99 0.70
N ALA A 240 8.03 -14.90 1.41
CA ALA A 240 6.77 -14.15 1.27
C ALA A 240 6.89 -13.22 0.06
N THR A 241 6.03 -13.41 -0.95
CA THR A 241 6.00 -12.58 -2.15
C THR A 241 4.71 -11.78 -2.23
N PHE A 242 4.88 -10.49 -2.52
CA PHE A 242 3.83 -9.50 -2.69
C PHE A 242 3.53 -9.22 -4.17
N MET A 243 4.11 -10.04 -5.06
CA MET A 243 3.92 -9.96 -6.50
C MET A 243 2.41 -10.06 -6.86
N PRO A 244 1.85 -9.15 -7.67
CA PRO A 244 0.41 -9.10 -7.95
C PRO A 244 -0.12 -10.35 -8.65
N LYS A 245 0.69 -10.98 -9.52
CA LYS A 245 0.32 -12.19 -10.26
C LYS A 245 1.53 -13.10 -10.44
N PRO A 246 1.83 -13.98 -9.46
CA PRO A 246 2.98 -14.87 -9.57
C PRO A 246 2.77 -16.00 -10.59
N TRP A 247 1.51 -16.43 -10.83
CA TRP A 247 1.19 -17.46 -11.82
C TRP A 247 -0.02 -17.09 -12.68
N PHE A 248 0.05 -17.47 -13.96
CA PHE A 248 -1.10 -17.47 -14.85
C PHE A 248 -2.16 -18.47 -14.37
N GLY A 249 -3.45 -18.11 -14.51
CA GLY A 249 -4.56 -19.00 -14.15
C GLY A 249 -4.87 -19.14 -12.66
N LYS A 250 -4.05 -18.56 -11.77
CA LYS A 250 -4.27 -18.55 -10.31
C LYS A 250 -4.74 -17.18 -9.81
N PRO A 251 -5.40 -17.08 -8.64
CA PRO A 251 -5.71 -15.79 -8.02
C PRO A 251 -4.48 -14.88 -7.89
N GLY A 252 -4.66 -13.57 -8.11
CA GLY A 252 -3.61 -12.58 -7.88
C GLY A 252 -3.66 -12.03 -6.45
N SER A 253 -2.64 -11.28 -6.06
CA SER A 253 -2.55 -10.59 -4.77
C SER A 253 -2.97 -9.12 -4.91
N GLY A 254 -4.05 -8.73 -4.24
CA GLY A 254 -4.50 -7.36 -4.10
C GLY A 254 -3.97 -6.64 -2.87
N MET A 255 -4.05 -5.31 -2.92
CA MET A 255 -3.97 -4.46 -1.74
C MET A 255 -5.25 -3.61 -1.67
N HIS A 256 -6.36 -4.17 -1.19
CA HIS A 256 -7.59 -3.40 -1.12
C HIS A 256 -7.43 -2.33 -0.04
N ILE A 257 -7.57 -1.06 -0.44
CA ILE A 257 -7.45 0.05 0.50
C ILE A 257 -8.83 0.53 0.89
N HIS A 258 -9.00 0.79 2.18
CA HIS A 258 -10.22 1.37 2.74
C HIS A 258 -9.95 2.82 3.11
N VAL A 259 -10.83 3.73 2.68
CA VAL A 259 -10.71 5.16 2.97
C VAL A 259 -11.99 5.67 3.63
N GLY A 260 -11.83 6.36 4.74
CA GLY A 260 -12.88 7.11 5.43
C GLY A 260 -12.46 8.57 5.62
N ILE A 261 -13.44 9.45 5.82
CA ILE A 261 -13.19 10.87 6.07
C ILE A 261 -14.03 11.29 7.27
N PHE A 262 -13.37 11.82 8.30
CA PHE A 262 -14.01 12.43 9.46
C PHE A 262 -13.93 13.95 9.38
N ASP A 263 -14.88 14.63 10.00
CA ASP A 263 -14.81 16.08 10.17
C ASP A 263 -13.78 16.38 11.28
N ALA A 264 -12.79 17.22 10.95
CA ALA A 264 -11.67 17.47 11.84
C ALA A 264 -12.07 18.24 13.12
N LYS A 265 -13.20 18.95 13.11
CA LYS A 265 -13.69 19.76 14.23
C LYS A 265 -14.58 18.97 15.18
N ASN A 266 -15.59 18.28 14.65
CA ASN A 266 -16.59 17.59 15.47
C ASN A 266 -16.38 16.07 15.58
N GLY A 267 -15.51 15.48 14.75
CA GLY A 267 -15.18 14.05 14.79
C GLY A 267 -16.26 13.12 14.24
N SER A 268 -17.27 13.65 13.54
CA SER A 268 -18.28 12.84 12.84
C SER A 268 -17.74 12.24 11.54
N ASN A 269 -18.23 11.08 11.14
CA ASN A 269 -17.89 10.47 9.86
C ASN A 269 -18.62 11.20 8.71
N VAL A 270 -17.87 11.91 7.87
CA VAL A 270 -18.39 12.68 6.73
C VAL A 270 -18.96 11.77 5.64
N PHE A 271 -18.49 10.54 5.56
CA PHE A 271 -18.99 9.58 4.57
C PHE A 271 -20.32 8.95 4.96
N TYR A 272 -20.74 9.05 6.22
CA TYR A 272 -21.98 8.46 6.69
C TYR A 272 -23.21 9.34 6.39
N ASP A 273 -24.28 8.72 5.88
CA ASP A 273 -25.64 9.27 5.89
C ASP A 273 -26.64 8.12 5.92
N GLY A 274 -27.36 7.94 7.03
CA GLY A 274 -28.32 6.84 7.21
C GLY A 274 -29.52 6.83 6.24
N LYS A 275 -29.68 7.87 5.41
CA LYS A 275 -30.72 7.92 4.36
C LYS A 275 -30.18 7.68 2.95
N GLY A 276 -28.85 7.72 2.77
CA GLY A 276 -28.22 7.53 1.47
C GLY A 276 -28.21 6.08 1.00
N TYR A 277 -28.01 5.87 -0.29
CA TYR A 277 -27.69 4.54 -0.81
C TYR A 277 -26.50 3.95 -0.05
N ALA A 278 -26.58 2.70 0.40
CA ALA A 278 -25.55 2.05 1.20
C ALA A 278 -25.15 2.84 2.48
N ASN A 279 -26.04 3.69 2.99
CA ASN A 279 -25.82 4.57 4.12
C ASN A 279 -24.62 5.52 3.96
N ILE A 280 -24.34 5.97 2.72
CA ILE A 280 -23.28 6.93 2.44
C ILE A 280 -23.81 8.31 2.05
N SER A 281 -23.09 9.36 2.45
CA SER A 281 -23.43 10.75 2.17
C SER A 281 -23.18 11.14 0.72
N GLN A 282 -23.77 12.26 0.29
CA GLN A 282 -23.47 12.84 -1.02
C GLN A 282 -21.99 13.24 -1.17
N LYS A 283 -21.32 13.63 -0.07
CA LYS A 283 -19.87 13.89 -0.09
C LYS A 283 -19.07 12.63 -0.36
N CYS A 284 -19.46 11.48 0.22
CA CYS A 284 -18.86 10.19 -0.11
C CYS A 284 -19.06 9.86 -1.59
N ARG A 285 -20.25 10.08 -2.14
CA ARG A 285 -20.51 9.88 -3.58
C ARG A 285 -19.58 10.74 -4.43
N TYR A 286 -19.41 12.03 -4.12
CA TYR A 286 -18.47 12.88 -4.86
C TYR A 286 -17.02 12.42 -4.74
N PHE A 287 -16.62 11.89 -3.58
CA PHE A 287 -15.30 11.30 -3.41
C PHE A 287 -15.11 10.08 -4.32
N ILE A 288 -16.12 9.21 -4.40
CA ILE A 288 -16.16 8.09 -5.36
C ILE A 288 -16.08 8.61 -6.79
N GLY A 289 -16.82 9.68 -7.14
CA GLY A 289 -16.82 10.27 -8.47
C GLY A 289 -15.44 10.75 -8.92
N GLY A 290 -14.69 11.41 -8.02
CA GLY A 290 -13.31 11.78 -8.27
C GLY A 290 -12.41 10.56 -8.52
N LEU A 291 -12.53 9.51 -7.70
CA LEU A 291 -11.76 8.28 -7.92
C LEU A 291 -12.08 7.59 -9.25
N LEU A 292 -13.36 7.55 -9.66
CA LEU A 292 -13.76 6.93 -10.94
C LEU A 292 -13.29 7.75 -12.14
N GLU A 293 -13.33 9.08 -12.06
CA GLU A 293 -12.85 9.99 -13.11
C GLU A 293 -11.36 9.77 -13.38
N HIS A 294 -10.56 9.69 -12.30
CA HIS A 294 -9.10 9.59 -12.37
C HIS A 294 -8.57 8.15 -12.39
N ALA A 295 -9.45 7.14 -12.30
CA ALA A 295 -9.08 5.73 -12.05
C ALA A 295 -8.01 5.19 -13.01
N ARG A 296 -8.12 5.53 -14.30
CA ARG A 296 -7.21 5.03 -15.33
C ARG A 296 -5.79 5.59 -15.18
N ALA A 297 -5.65 6.88 -14.91
CA ALA A 297 -4.35 7.51 -14.63
C ALA A 297 -3.77 7.03 -13.29
N LEU A 298 -4.61 6.87 -12.26
CA LEU A 298 -4.19 6.41 -10.94
C LEU A 298 -3.53 5.01 -10.98
N CYS A 299 -3.91 4.14 -11.92
CA CYS A 299 -3.32 2.80 -12.08
C CYS A 299 -1.80 2.83 -12.22
N ALA A 300 -1.19 3.88 -12.77
CA ALA A 300 0.27 3.98 -12.86
C ALA A 300 0.98 4.10 -11.49
N ILE A 301 0.25 4.51 -10.44
CA ILE A 301 0.75 4.59 -9.05
C ILE A 301 0.26 3.39 -8.23
N VAL A 302 -1.03 3.05 -8.32
CA VAL A 302 -1.65 2.05 -7.44
C VAL A 302 -1.47 0.62 -7.94
N ALA A 303 -1.23 0.44 -9.24
CA ALA A 303 -0.95 -0.82 -9.91
C ALA A 303 0.33 -0.66 -10.77
N PRO A 304 1.49 -0.40 -10.14
CA PRO A 304 2.58 0.33 -10.79
C PRO A 304 3.57 -0.57 -11.54
N THR A 305 3.32 -1.88 -11.61
CA THR A 305 4.25 -2.82 -12.26
C THR A 305 3.62 -3.41 -13.51
N VAL A 306 4.45 -3.88 -14.44
CA VAL A 306 3.96 -4.69 -15.57
C VAL A 306 3.09 -5.87 -15.10
N ASN A 307 3.49 -6.53 -14.01
CA ASN A 307 2.81 -7.69 -13.48
C ASN A 307 1.43 -7.36 -12.85
N SER A 308 1.22 -6.10 -12.45
CA SER A 308 -0.05 -5.60 -11.92
C SER A 308 -1.20 -5.83 -12.89
N TYR A 309 -0.96 -5.63 -14.18
CA TYR A 309 -1.97 -5.74 -15.22
C TYR A 309 -2.31 -7.19 -15.59
N LYS A 310 -1.49 -8.16 -15.16
CA LYS A 310 -1.83 -9.59 -15.22
C LYS A 310 -2.76 -10.03 -14.08
N ARG A 311 -2.86 -9.22 -13.02
CA ARG A 311 -3.89 -9.37 -11.97
C ARG A 311 -5.21 -8.75 -12.41
N LEU A 312 -5.20 -7.58 -13.03
CA LEU A 312 -6.38 -6.82 -13.46
C LEU A 312 -7.05 -7.41 -14.72
N VAL A 313 -7.43 -8.68 -14.63
CA VAL A 313 -8.13 -9.43 -15.69
C VAL A 313 -9.42 -10.05 -15.15
N PRO A 314 -10.47 -10.23 -15.98
CA PRO A 314 -11.74 -10.77 -15.51
C PRO A 314 -11.60 -12.18 -14.93
N GLY A 315 -12.41 -12.51 -13.92
CA GLY A 315 -12.59 -13.88 -13.42
C GLY A 315 -11.83 -14.26 -12.13
N TYR A 316 -11.06 -13.35 -11.53
CA TYR A 316 -10.25 -13.62 -10.33
C TYR A 316 -10.49 -12.60 -9.19
N GLU A 317 -11.73 -12.11 -9.03
CA GLU A 317 -12.14 -11.08 -8.02
C GLU A 317 -11.40 -9.72 -8.08
N ALA A 318 -10.47 -9.55 -9.03
CA ALA A 318 -9.81 -8.28 -9.32
C ALA A 318 -10.72 -7.35 -10.14
N PRO A 319 -10.79 -6.05 -9.81
CA PRO A 319 -11.62 -5.11 -10.56
C PRO A 319 -11.00 -4.81 -11.93
N VAL A 320 -11.83 -4.83 -12.96
CA VAL A 320 -11.43 -4.47 -14.34
C VAL A 320 -12.27 -3.31 -14.86
N TYR A 321 -13.46 -3.12 -14.31
CA TYR A 321 -14.45 -2.18 -14.78
C TYR A 321 -14.60 -1.02 -13.80
N VAL A 322 -14.55 0.21 -14.32
CA VAL A 322 -14.67 1.46 -13.56
C VAL A 322 -16.13 1.63 -13.16
N THR A 323 -16.49 1.03 -12.03
CA THR A 323 -17.84 1.01 -11.46
C THR A 323 -17.77 1.07 -9.95
N TRP A 324 -18.88 1.45 -9.32
CA TRP A 324 -19.03 1.42 -7.87
C TRP A 324 -20.36 0.77 -7.48
N SER A 325 -20.41 0.12 -6.31
CA SER A 325 -21.63 -0.51 -5.81
C SER A 325 -21.49 -0.94 -4.34
N LYS A 326 -22.63 -1.13 -3.64
CA LYS A 326 -22.65 -1.74 -2.30
C LYS A 326 -22.37 -3.24 -2.41
N ARG A 327 -21.57 -3.79 -1.49
CA ARG A 327 -21.25 -5.24 -1.39
C ARG A 327 -20.59 -5.92 -2.61
N ASN A 328 -20.60 -5.31 -3.80
CA ASN A 328 -20.22 -5.96 -5.06
C ASN A 328 -18.69 -6.05 -5.22
N ARG A 329 -18.15 -7.26 -5.14
CA ARG A 329 -16.71 -7.52 -5.33
C ARG A 329 -16.25 -7.44 -6.79
N SER A 330 -17.17 -7.35 -7.75
CA SER A 330 -16.84 -7.13 -9.17
C SER A 330 -16.63 -5.64 -9.55
N SER A 331 -16.95 -4.73 -8.62
CA SER A 331 -16.79 -3.28 -8.81
C SER A 331 -15.39 -2.79 -8.41
N LEU A 332 -14.94 -1.71 -9.04
CA LEU A 332 -13.68 -1.04 -8.69
C LEU A 332 -13.72 -0.43 -7.29
N ILE A 333 -14.82 0.25 -6.98
CA ILE A 333 -15.08 0.79 -5.65
C ILE A 333 -16.25 0.04 -5.03
N ARG A 334 -15.97 -0.69 -3.97
CA ARG A 334 -16.99 -1.34 -3.16
C ARG A 334 -17.31 -0.42 -1.97
N VAL A 335 -18.59 -0.28 -1.64
CA VAL A 335 -19.03 0.27 -0.36
C VAL A 335 -19.34 -0.91 0.56
N PRO A 336 -18.49 -1.22 1.56
CA PRO A 336 -18.75 -2.31 2.49
C PRO A 336 -19.97 -1.99 3.35
N GLU A 337 -20.73 -3.02 3.68
CA GLU A 337 -21.72 -2.88 4.74
C GLU A 337 -21.12 -3.06 6.11
N TYR A 338 -21.73 -2.37 7.06
CA TYR A 338 -21.39 -2.41 8.47
C TYR A 338 -22.67 -2.65 9.28
N PHE A 339 -22.49 -3.15 10.49
CA PHE A 339 -23.62 -3.43 11.38
C PHE A 339 -24.32 -2.13 11.80
N PRO A 340 -25.65 -2.12 12.00
CA PRO A 340 -26.35 -0.97 12.57
C PRO A 340 -25.71 -0.51 13.89
N GLY A 341 -25.60 0.81 14.10
CA GLY A 341 -24.90 1.39 15.27
C GLY A 341 -23.37 1.50 15.13
N LYS A 342 -22.85 1.26 13.92
CA LYS A 342 -21.42 1.40 13.57
C LYS A 342 -21.20 2.47 12.50
N GLU A 343 -21.80 3.64 12.66
CA GLU A 343 -21.75 4.74 11.69
C GLU A 343 -20.32 5.20 11.39
N ASN A 344 -19.42 5.08 12.36
CA ASN A 344 -18.00 5.37 12.22
C ASN A 344 -17.25 4.39 11.30
N GLU A 345 -17.86 3.28 10.89
CA GLU A 345 -17.26 2.30 9.95
C GLU A 345 -17.58 2.59 8.48
N ALA A 346 -18.44 3.58 8.18
CA ALA A 346 -18.76 3.98 6.81
C ALA A 346 -17.49 4.44 6.07
N ARG A 347 -17.18 3.76 4.97
CA ARG A 347 -15.94 3.93 4.20
C ARG A 347 -16.13 3.40 2.78
N ILE A 348 -15.17 3.69 1.91
CA ILE A 348 -15.06 3.09 0.58
C ILE A 348 -13.88 2.12 0.55
N GLU A 349 -14.00 1.06 -0.24
CA GLU A 349 -12.96 0.08 -0.52
C GLU A 349 -12.56 0.22 -1.99
N PHE A 350 -11.33 0.67 -2.25
CA PHE A 350 -10.76 0.79 -3.58
C PHE A 350 -9.87 -0.42 -3.87
N ARG A 351 -10.27 -1.23 -4.86
CA ARG A 351 -9.80 -2.62 -5.01
C ARG A 351 -8.69 -2.83 -6.04
N CYS A 352 -8.43 -1.84 -6.90
CA CYS A 352 -7.38 -2.00 -7.92
C CYS A 352 -5.94 -1.92 -7.39
N PRO A 353 -5.61 -1.27 -6.26
CA PRO A 353 -4.23 -1.26 -5.80
C PRO A 353 -3.70 -2.68 -5.55
N ASP A 354 -2.40 -2.86 -5.72
CA ASP A 354 -1.71 -4.12 -5.42
C ASP A 354 -0.52 -3.90 -4.46
N PRO A 355 0.01 -4.97 -3.84
CA PRO A 355 0.99 -4.82 -2.75
C PRO A 355 2.36 -4.26 -3.14
N LEU A 356 2.67 -4.19 -4.45
CA LEU A 356 3.91 -3.59 -4.96
C LEU A 356 3.79 -2.07 -5.18
N CYS A 357 2.61 -1.48 -4.99
CA CYS A 357 2.50 -0.04 -4.93
C CYS A 357 3.28 0.59 -3.77
N ASN A 358 3.73 1.82 -3.99
CA ASN A 358 4.24 2.65 -2.93
C ASN A 358 3.04 3.12 -2.09
N PRO A 359 2.90 2.68 -0.81
CA PRO A 359 1.69 2.97 -0.04
C PRO A 359 1.53 4.47 0.24
N TYR A 360 2.65 5.20 0.42
CA TYR A 360 2.63 6.64 0.67
C TYR A 360 2.07 7.41 -0.54
N LEU A 361 2.58 7.10 -1.74
CA LEU A 361 2.09 7.72 -2.97
C LEU A 361 0.65 7.31 -3.25
N THR A 362 0.31 6.04 -3.03
CA THR A 362 -1.03 5.48 -3.23
C THR A 362 -2.08 6.24 -2.43
N TYR A 363 -1.91 6.39 -1.12
CA TYR A 363 -2.86 7.16 -0.34
C TYR A 363 -2.85 8.65 -0.69
N ALA A 364 -1.70 9.23 -1.04
CA ALA A 364 -1.63 10.63 -1.44
C ALA A 364 -2.45 10.91 -2.72
N VAL A 365 -2.32 10.09 -3.76
CA VAL A 365 -3.07 10.25 -5.02
C VAL A 365 -4.55 9.92 -4.86
N VAL A 366 -4.89 8.92 -4.04
CA VAL A 366 -6.29 8.56 -3.75
C VAL A 366 -7.00 9.66 -2.98
N LEU A 367 -6.34 10.27 -1.99
CA LEU A 367 -6.90 11.41 -1.28
C LEU A 367 -7.06 12.62 -2.19
N GLU A 368 -6.06 12.94 -3.03
CA GLU A 368 -6.17 14.08 -3.95
C GLU A 368 -7.29 13.87 -4.97
N ALA A 369 -7.39 12.69 -5.60
CA ALA A 369 -8.44 12.37 -6.56
C ALA A 369 -9.84 12.39 -5.93
N GLY A 370 -10.01 11.76 -4.77
CA GLY A 370 -11.30 11.77 -4.09
C GLY A 370 -11.70 13.18 -3.63
N MET A 371 -10.75 13.98 -3.12
CA MET A 371 -11.03 15.36 -2.73
C MET A 371 -11.26 16.29 -3.92
N ASP A 372 -10.65 16.02 -5.08
CA ASP A 372 -10.98 16.70 -6.36
C ASP A 372 -12.46 16.48 -6.72
N GLY A 373 -12.92 15.23 -6.62
CA GLY A 373 -14.33 14.87 -6.79
C GLY A 373 -15.26 15.63 -5.84
N VAL A 374 -14.89 15.73 -4.55
CA VAL A 374 -15.65 16.53 -3.56
C VAL A 374 -15.68 18.01 -3.92
N LYS A 375 -14.56 18.60 -4.37
CA LYS A 375 -14.44 20.02 -4.71
C LYS A 375 -15.23 20.38 -5.96
N ARG A 376 -15.13 19.55 -7.01
CA ARG A 376 -15.82 19.73 -8.29
C ARG A 376 -17.24 19.15 -8.32
N LYS A 377 -17.66 18.47 -7.25
CA LYS A 377 -18.94 17.77 -7.12
C LYS A 377 -19.18 16.76 -8.25
N ILE A 378 -18.15 15.97 -8.56
CA ILE A 378 -18.19 14.96 -9.63
C ILE A 378 -19.13 13.83 -9.20
N ASP A 379 -20.24 13.65 -9.92
CA ASP A 379 -21.18 12.57 -9.62
C ASP A 379 -20.63 11.23 -10.15
N PRO A 380 -20.56 10.16 -9.34
CA PRO A 380 -20.11 8.85 -9.80
C PRO A 380 -21.15 8.11 -10.67
N GLY A 381 -22.31 8.71 -10.91
CA GLY A 381 -23.44 8.09 -11.58
C GLY A 381 -24.15 7.06 -10.71
N GLU A 382 -25.06 6.31 -11.33
CA GLU A 382 -25.80 5.24 -10.66
C GLU A 382 -24.90 4.02 -10.39
N PRO A 383 -25.05 3.37 -9.22
CA PRO A 383 -24.26 2.19 -8.89
C PRO A 383 -24.64 1.00 -9.78
N VAL A 384 -23.65 0.19 -10.15
CA VAL A 384 -23.87 -1.02 -10.97
C VAL A 384 -24.00 -2.24 -10.04
N GLU A 385 -25.23 -2.61 -9.71
CA GLU A 385 -25.49 -3.75 -8.79
C GLU A 385 -25.35 -5.14 -9.45
N ALA A 386 -25.26 -5.20 -10.78
CA ALA A 386 -25.03 -6.44 -11.50
C ALA A 386 -23.58 -6.96 -11.33
N ASN A 387 -23.40 -8.27 -11.48
CA ASN A 387 -22.06 -8.83 -11.65
C ASN A 387 -21.49 -8.40 -13.01
N VAL A 388 -20.56 -7.45 -13.00
CA VAL A 388 -20.06 -6.78 -14.22
C VAL A 388 -19.32 -7.74 -15.14
N TYR A 389 -18.76 -8.83 -14.60
CA TYR A 389 -18.10 -9.89 -15.39
C TYR A 389 -19.08 -10.67 -16.27
N ARG A 390 -20.37 -10.69 -15.94
CA ARG A 390 -21.41 -11.39 -16.72
C ARG A 390 -22.03 -10.54 -17.82
N LEU A 391 -21.77 -9.23 -17.82
CA LEU A 391 -22.28 -8.34 -18.86
C LEU A 391 -21.55 -8.62 -20.18
N SER A 392 -22.24 -8.46 -21.31
CA SER A 392 -21.59 -8.40 -22.62
C SER A 392 -20.85 -7.08 -22.80
N GLU A 393 -20.00 -6.99 -23.81
CA GLU A 393 -19.34 -5.72 -24.17
C GLU A 393 -20.35 -4.64 -24.58
N SER A 394 -21.40 -5.01 -25.32
CA SER A 394 -22.47 -4.09 -25.70
C SER A 394 -23.21 -3.53 -24.48
N GLN A 395 -23.58 -4.38 -23.52
CA GLN A 395 -24.24 -3.96 -22.28
C GLN A 395 -23.36 -3.03 -21.45
N ARG A 396 -22.06 -3.30 -21.37
CA ARG A 396 -21.11 -2.40 -20.68
C ARG A 396 -21.04 -1.04 -21.35
N LYS A 397 -21.00 -1.00 -22.68
CA LYS A 397 -20.95 0.24 -23.46
C LYS A 397 -22.23 1.06 -23.31
N GLU A 398 -23.40 0.42 -23.32
CA GLU A 398 -24.71 1.06 -23.06
C GLU A 398 -24.78 1.70 -21.67
N LEU A 399 -24.16 1.05 -20.67
CA LEU A 399 -24.06 1.57 -19.30
C LEU A 399 -22.92 2.59 -19.10
N GLY A 400 -22.17 2.94 -20.16
CA GLY A 400 -21.04 3.87 -20.07
C GLY A 400 -19.87 3.36 -19.23
N ILE A 401 -19.77 2.04 -19.02
CA ILE A 401 -18.75 1.44 -18.15
C ILE A 401 -17.39 1.47 -18.83
N LYS A 402 -16.47 2.28 -18.31
CA LYS A 402 -15.07 2.29 -18.73
C LYS A 402 -14.33 1.07 -18.18
N VAL A 403 -13.22 0.71 -18.82
CA VAL A 403 -12.31 -0.35 -18.40
C VAL A 403 -11.06 0.29 -17.77
N LEU A 404 -10.42 -0.37 -16.81
CA LEU A 404 -9.08 0.01 -16.36
C LEU A 404 -8.05 -0.23 -17.49
N PRO A 405 -6.86 0.38 -17.43
CA PRO A 405 -5.81 0.11 -18.40
C PRO A 405 -5.43 -1.37 -18.39
N ALA A 406 -5.14 -1.93 -19.56
CA ALA A 406 -4.70 -3.32 -19.74
C ALA A 406 -3.18 -3.49 -19.63
N SER A 407 -2.42 -2.39 -19.51
CA SER A 407 -0.97 -2.41 -19.38
C SER A 407 -0.43 -1.20 -18.62
N LEU A 408 0.80 -1.33 -18.10
CA LEU A 408 1.52 -0.21 -17.49
C LEU A 408 1.71 0.95 -18.47
N LYS A 409 1.99 0.65 -19.75
CA LYS A 409 2.10 1.66 -20.81
C LYS A 409 0.80 2.44 -20.97
N GLU A 410 -0.34 1.76 -21.06
CA GLU A 410 -1.64 2.42 -21.20
C GLU A 410 -1.95 3.30 -19.99
N ALA A 411 -1.68 2.83 -18.76
CA ALA A 411 -1.86 3.66 -17.56
C ALA A 411 -0.98 4.92 -17.55
N LEU A 412 0.26 4.82 -18.05
CA LEU A 412 1.16 5.96 -18.22
C LEU A 412 0.69 6.91 -19.32
N GLU A 413 0.11 6.41 -20.42
CA GLU A 413 -0.50 7.29 -21.43
C GLU A 413 -1.72 8.04 -20.88
N GLU A 414 -2.57 7.37 -20.08
CA GLU A 414 -3.71 7.99 -19.40
C GLU A 414 -3.29 9.04 -18.37
N TRP A 415 -2.16 8.82 -17.68
CA TRP A 415 -1.56 9.82 -16.79
C TRP A 415 -1.33 11.14 -17.52
N LYS A 416 -0.86 11.15 -18.78
CA LYS A 416 -0.47 12.39 -19.47
C LYS A 416 -1.60 13.40 -19.61
N SER A 417 -2.86 12.95 -19.64
CA SER A 417 -4.04 13.83 -19.68
C SER A 417 -4.66 14.10 -18.30
N ASP A 418 -4.05 13.60 -17.23
CA ASP A 418 -4.53 13.71 -15.86
C ASP A 418 -3.56 14.51 -14.97
N GLU A 419 -4.10 15.41 -14.16
CA GLU A 419 -3.29 16.30 -13.32
C GLU A 419 -3.07 15.80 -11.89
N ILE A 420 -3.76 14.75 -11.43
CA ILE A 420 -3.71 14.31 -10.02
C ILE A 420 -2.29 13.91 -9.63
N CYS A 421 -1.68 13.00 -10.40
CA CYS A 421 -0.34 12.51 -10.10
C CYS A 421 0.68 13.66 -10.17
N LEU A 422 0.54 14.57 -11.13
CA LEU A 422 1.39 15.76 -11.26
C LEU A 422 1.27 16.70 -10.04
N ARG A 423 0.04 16.96 -9.57
CA ARG A 423 -0.21 17.81 -8.40
C ARG A 423 0.36 17.22 -7.12
N VAL A 424 0.27 15.89 -6.96
CA VAL A 424 0.72 15.21 -5.74
C VAL A 424 2.24 15.07 -5.69
N LEU A 425 2.86 14.58 -6.76
CA LEU A 425 4.31 14.34 -6.79
C LEU A 425 5.09 15.65 -7.00
N GLY A 426 4.48 16.64 -7.66
CA GLY A 426 5.19 17.78 -8.22
C GLY A 426 5.83 17.43 -9.56
N ARG A 427 6.06 18.44 -10.42
CA ARG A 427 6.50 18.27 -11.81
C ARG A 427 7.72 17.38 -11.97
N GLU A 428 8.80 17.72 -11.29
CA GLU A 428 10.08 17.02 -11.42
C GLU A 428 9.97 15.53 -11.01
N ASN A 429 9.37 15.25 -9.85
CA ASN A 429 9.21 13.88 -9.37
C ASN A 429 8.23 13.08 -10.23
N ALA A 430 7.19 13.72 -10.76
CA ALA A 430 6.23 13.10 -11.67
C ALA A 430 6.92 12.68 -12.98
N GLU A 431 7.71 13.56 -13.58
CA GLU A 431 8.49 13.27 -14.80
C GLU A 431 9.50 12.13 -14.54
N LYS A 432 10.20 12.16 -13.39
CA LYS A 432 11.13 11.10 -13.01
C LYS A 432 10.45 9.75 -12.80
N TYR A 433 9.32 9.74 -12.09
CA TYR A 433 8.53 8.52 -11.88
C TYR A 433 8.03 7.95 -13.21
N PHE A 434 7.49 8.81 -14.08
CA PHE A 434 7.03 8.44 -15.41
C PHE A 434 8.14 7.75 -16.20
N GLU A 435 9.33 8.35 -16.30
CA GLU A 435 10.44 7.77 -17.06
C GLU A 435 10.92 6.43 -16.48
N LEU A 436 11.00 6.29 -15.15
CA LEU A 436 11.36 5.03 -14.50
C LEU A 436 10.37 3.91 -14.86
N LYS A 437 9.07 4.19 -14.82
CA LYS A 437 8.04 3.22 -15.20
C LYS A 437 8.00 2.95 -16.69
N MET A 438 8.35 3.96 -17.49
CA MET A 438 8.42 3.78 -18.93
C MET A 438 9.63 2.96 -19.36
N GLN A 439 10.75 3.09 -18.65
CA GLN A 439 11.90 2.20 -18.79
C GLN A 439 11.55 0.76 -18.38
N GLU A 440 10.86 0.57 -17.25
CA GLU A 440 10.41 -0.76 -16.79
C GLU A 440 9.61 -1.50 -17.88
N TRP A 441 8.70 -0.79 -18.55
CA TRP A 441 7.94 -1.34 -19.67
C TRP A 441 8.82 -1.67 -20.89
N ARG A 442 9.73 -0.77 -21.29
CA ARG A 442 10.66 -1.00 -22.42
C ARG A 442 11.57 -2.21 -22.18
N GLU A 443 11.93 -2.46 -20.92
CA GLU A 443 12.65 -3.68 -20.53
C GLU A 443 11.78 -4.92 -20.72
N TYR A 444 10.54 -4.89 -20.23
CA TYR A 444 9.59 -5.99 -20.37
C TYR A 444 9.27 -6.34 -21.83
N GLU A 445 9.10 -5.35 -22.71
CA GLU A 445 8.74 -5.57 -24.12
C GLU A 445 9.71 -6.55 -24.84
N LYS A 446 10.98 -6.58 -24.43
CA LYS A 446 12.01 -7.49 -24.98
C LYS A 446 11.80 -8.96 -24.58
N HIS A 447 11.02 -9.19 -23.52
CA HIS A 447 10.72 -10.49 -22.95
C HIS A 447 9.25 -10.89 -23.12
N ALA A 448 8.42 -10.00 -23.65
CA ALA A 448 7.00 -10.22 -23.81
C ALA A 448 6.74 -11.47 -24.66
N SER A 449 5.81 -12.30 -24.21
CA SER A 449 5.36 -13.45 -24.97
C SER A 449 4.18 -13.08 -25.87
N GLY A 450 3.82 -13.93 -26.83
CA GLY A 450 2.59 -13.75 -27.62
C GLY A 450 1.29 -13.85 -26.80
N ASN A 451 1.36 -14.31 -25.55
CA ASN A 451 0.25 -14.29 -24.59
C ASN A 451 0.57 -13.27 -23.47
N GLU A 452 -0.15 -12.15 -23.47
CA GLU A 452 0.08 -11.04 -22.51
C GLU A 452 -0.17 -11.43 -21.04
N ASN A 453 -0.94 -12.49 -20.79
CA ASN A 453 -1.24 -12.99 -19.45
C ASN A 453 -0.19 -13.99 -18.91
N TYR A 454 0.71 -14.48 -19.77
CA TYR A 454 1.76 -15.39 -19.34
C TYR A 454 2.80 -14.65 -18.48
N VAL A 455 3.13 -15.19 -17.31
CA VAL A 455 4.15 -14.62 -16.42
C VAL A 455 5.53 -15.07 -16.89
N THR A 456 6.33 -14.12 -17.35
CA THR A 456 7.66 -14.37 -17.90
C THR A 456 8.70 -14.61 -16.79
N SER A 457 9.83 -15.22 -17.14
CA SER A 457 10.96 -15.38 -16.19
C SER A 457 11.54 -14.03 -15.75
N TRP A 458 11.52 -13.02 -16.62
CA TRP A 458 11.92 -11.65 -16.29
C TRP A 458 11.02 -11.07 -15.18
N GLU A 459 9.71 -11.28 -15.26
CA GLU A 459 8.78 -10.80 -14.23
C GLU A 459 9.02 -11.49 -12.89
N LEU A 460 9.25 -12.80 -12.89
CA LEU A 460 9.58 -13.53 -11.66
C LEU A 460 10.89 -13.02 -11.04
N GLN A 461 11.93 -12.83 -11.84
CA GLN A 461 13.20 -12.30 -11.34
C GLN A 461 13.07 -10.86 -10.81
N LYS A 462 12.23 -10.04 -11.43
CA LYS A 462 12.05 -8.64 -11.07
C LYS A 462 11.13 -8.43 -9.87
N TYR A 463 10.04 -9.18 -9.75
CA TYR A 463 8.96 -8.88 -8.82
C TYR A 463 8.78 -9.89 -7.68
N LEU A 464 9.33 -11.10 -7.77
CA LEU A 464 9.08 -12.12 -6.75
C LEU A 464 9.60 -11.72 -5.37
N TYR A 465 10.78 -11.08 -5.32
CA TYR A 465 11.42 -10.65 -4.06
C TYR A 465 11.20 -9.17 -3.74
N ALA A 466 10.50 -8.45 -4.62
CA ALA A 466 10.24 -7.01 -4.55
C ALA A 466 9.58 -6.59 -3.23
#